data_AF-A0A1F5ZPW0-F1
#
_entry.id   AF-A0A1F5ZPW0-F1
#
_cell.length_a   1.000
_cell.length_b   1.000
_cell.length_c   1.000
_cell.angle_alpha   90.00
_cell.angle_beta   90.00
_cell.angle_gamma   90.00
#
_symmetry.space_group_name_H-M   'P 1'
#
loop_
_entity.id
_entity.type
_entity.pdbx_description
1 polymer ?
#
loop_
_entity_poly.entity_id
_entity_poly.type
_entity_poly.pdbx_seq_one_letter_code
_entity_poly.pdbx_strand_id
1 'polypeptide(L)'
;MITMQALLKTTPLSDENRKAMLDKLPTMTEDQKFRLAEICWTTLSTVYQIRLKKEVDRMMWEMAQGEKQYSKNDFEEMKAKLYFEFAEKLEASQTEEDMVEVKKQLERSKNPS
;
A
#
# COMPACT_ATOMS: atom_id res chain seq x y z
N MET A 1 -15.57 0.75 1.28
CA MET A 1 -15.05 0.13 2.52
C MET A 1 -14.17 -1.05 2.18
N ILE A 2 -12.91 -1.01 2.60
CA ILE A 2 -11.90 -2.03 2.30
C ILE A 2 -12.10 -3.26 3.20
N THR A 3 -12.22 -4.44 2.61
CA THR A 3 -12.46 -5.68 3.36
C THR A 3 -11.15 -6.31 3.86
N MET A 4 -11.21 -7.07 4.95
CA MET A 4 -10.06 -7.84 5.43
C MET A 4 -9.55 -8.84 4.39
N GLN A 5 -10.46 -9.40 3.59
CA GLN A 5 -10.10 -10.32 2.52
C GLN A 5 -9.28 -9.62 1.42
N ALA A 6 -9.65 -8.39 1.04
CA ALA A 6 -8.88 -7.58 0.10
C ALA A 6 -7.50 -7.24 0.67
N LEU A 7 -7.41 -6.87 1.96
CA LEU A 7 -6.12 -6.62 2.63
C LEU A 7 -5.22 -7.85 2.62
N LEU A 8 -5.75 -9.01 2.99
CA LEU A 8 -4.99 -10.26 3.01
C LEU A 8 -4.54 -10.69 1.62
N LYS A 9 -5.32 -10.43 0.56
CA LYS A 9 -4.96 -10.72 -0.84
C LYS A 9 -3.90 -9.77 -1.40
N THR A 10 -3.91 -8.51 -0.97
CA THR A 10 -2.97 -7.49 -1.48
C THR A 10 -1.66 -7.47 -0.71
N THR A 11 -1.68 -7.86 0.57
CA THR A 11 -0.47 -7.96 1.40
C THR A 11 0.47 -9.04 0.83
N PRO A 12 1.80 -8.78 0.76
CA PRO A 12 2.77 -9.74 0.23
C PRO A 12 3.06 -10.88 1.24
N LEU A 13 2.07 -11.73 1.45
CA LEU A 13 2.19 -12.97 2.21
C LEU A 13 2.50 -14.13 1.28
N SER A 14 3.17 -15.17 1.78
CA SER A 14 3.23 -16.45 1.06
C SER A 14 1.82 -17.03 0.92
N ASP A 15 1.59 -17.83 -0.13
CA ASP A 15 0.27 -18.41 -0.39
C ASP A 15 -0.21 -19.31 0.76
N GLU A 16 0.71 -20.03 1.39
CA GLU A 16 0.43 -20.83 2.59
C GLU A 16 -0.07 -19.97 3.76
N ASN A 17 0.66 -18.90 4.09
CA ASN A 17 0.26 -18.00 5.18
C ASN A 17 -1.04 -17.26 4.86
N ARG A 18 -1.21 -16.82 3.61
CA ARG A 18 -2.43 -16.16 3.14
C ARG A 18 -3.64 -17.07 3.31
N LYS A 19 -3.52 -18.33 2.86
CA LYS A 19 -4.58 -19.33 2.99
C LYS A 19 -4.90 -19.62 4.47
N ALA A 20 -3.87 -19.84 5.28
CA ALA A 20 -4.06 -20.09 6.71
C ALA A 20 -4.77 -18.93 7.44
N MET A 21 -4.49 -17.67 7.06
CA MET A 21 -5.18 -16.51 7.62
C MET A 21 -6.62 -16.38 7.12
N LEU A 22 -6.88 -16.63 5.84
CA LEU A 22 -8.23 -16.61 5.27
C LEU A 22 -9.12 -17.70 5.88
N ASP A 23 -8.59 -18.91 6.09
CA ASP A 23 -9.34 -20.02 6.68
C ASP A 23 -9.70 -19.75 8.15
N LYS A 24 -8.83 -19.04 8.89
CA LYS A 24 -9.07 -18.67 10.30
C LYS A 24 -9.95 -17.43 10.46
N LEU A 25 -10.06 -16.58 9.43
CA LEU A 25 -10.76 -15.29 9.50
C LEU A 25 -12.19 -15.37 10.06
N PRO A 26 -13.04 -16.37 9.71
CA PRO A 26 -14.40 -16.48 10.26
C PRO A 26 -14.44 -16.74 11.77
N THR A 27 -13.38 -17.32 12.33
CA THR A 27 -13.28 -17.68 13.74
C THR A 27 -12.55 -16.65 14.60
N MET A 28 -11.99 -15.60 13.99
CA MET A 28 -11.29 -14.55 14.70
C MET A 28 -12.26 -13.61 15.42
N THR A 29 -11.87 -13.16 16.61
CA THR A 29 -12.56 -12.06 17.30
C THR A 29 -12.36 -10.73 16.57
N GLU A 30 -13.19 -9.73 16.86
CA GLU A 30 -13.04 -8.39 16.27
C GLU A 30 -11.68 -7.76 16.62
N ASP A 31 -11.18 -7.93 17.85
CA ASP A 31 -9.83 -7.49 18.23
C ASP A 31 -8.72 -8.16 17.41
N GLN A 32 -8.86 -9.45 17.13
CA GLN A 32 -7.89 -10.18 16.30
C GLN A 32 -7.93 -9.70 14.85
N LYS A 33 -9.12 -9.47 14.31
CA LYS A 33 -9.29 -8.90 12.97
C LYS A 33 -8.70 -7.48 12.92
N PHE A 34 -8.94 -6.66 13.93
CA PHE A 34 -8.39 -5.30 14.01
C PHE A 34 -6.86 -5.32 13.97
N ARG A 35 -6.21 -6.12 14.83
CA ARG A 35 -4.74 -6.28 14.83
C ARG A 35 -4.22 -6.82 13.51
N LEU A 36 -4.92 -7.76 12.89
CA LEU A 36 -4.53 -8.30 11.58
C LEU A 36 -4.61 -7.22 10.49
N ALA A 37 -5.64 -6.37 10.51
CA ALA A 37 -5.74 -5.21 9.62
C ALA A 37 -4.57 -4.26 9.81
N GLU A 38 -4.22 -3.92 11.05
CA GLU A 38 -3.08 -3.04 11.35
C GLU A 38 -1.76 -3.61 10.80
N ILE A 39 -1.54 -4.93 10.95
CA ILE A 39 -0.36 -5.61 10.41
C ILE A 39 -0.35 -5.56 8.88
N CYS A 40 -1.49 -5.84 8.23
CA CYS A 40 -1.61 -5.78 6.78
C CYS A 40 -1.32 -4.36 6.27
N TRP A 41 -1.94 -3.34 6.89
CA TRP A 41 -1.73 -1.94 6.52
C TRP A 41 -0.29 -1.48 6.74
N THR A 42 0.32 -1.86 7.85
CA THR A 42 1.73 -1.55 8.14
C THR A 42 2.63 -2.18 7.08
N THR A 43 2.40 -3.45 6.74
CA THR A 43 3.15 -4.16 5.70
C THR A 43 2.98 -3.49 4.34
N LEU A 44 1.75 -3.17 3.94
CA LEU A 44 1.45 -2.48 2.69
C LEU A 44 2.09 -1.10 2.62
N SER A 45 2.08 -0.35 3.72
CA SER A 45 2.77 0.93 3.83
C SER A 45 4.28 0.77 3.67
N THR A 46 4.91 -0.22 4.31
CA THR A 46 6.34 -0.50 4.11
C THR A 46 6.66 -0.80 2.65
N VAL A 47 5.84 -1.64 1.99
CA VAL A 47 6.01 -1.95 0.56
C VAL A 47 5.86 -0.70 -0.29
N TYR A 48 4.88 0.15 0.00
CA TYR A 48 4.69 1.43 -0.68
C TYR A 48 5.91 2.33 -0.52
N GLN A 49 6.45 2.51 0.69
CA GLN A 49 7.64 3.34 0.92
C GLN A 49 8.87 2.79 0.18
N ILE A 50 9.06 1.46 0.16
CA ILE A 50 10.16 0.83 -0.58
C ILE A 50 10.03 1.10 -2.09
N ARG A 51 8.82 0.94 -2.65
CA ARG A 51 8.56 1.21 -4.07
C ARG A 51 8.76 2.68 -4.40
N LEU A 52 8.21 3.57 -3.58
CA LEU A 52 8.37 5.02 -3.73
C LEU A 52 9.84 5.40 -3.73
N LYS A 53 10.61 4.92 -2.74
CA LYS A 53 12.05 5.16 -2.67
C LYS A 53 12.77 4.66 -3.92
N LYS A 54 12.47 3.45 -4.38
CA LYS A 54 13.08 2.89 -5.59
C LYS A 54 12.81 3.74 -6.83
N GLU A 55 11.58 4.24 -7.00
CA GLU A 55 11.25 5.12 -8.13
C GLU A 55 11.93 6.49 -8.02
N VAL A 56 11.98 7.08 -6.82
CA VAL A 56 12.74 8.31 -6.57
C VAL A 56 14.22 8.11 -6.89
N ASP A 57 14.83 7.04 -6.40
CA ASP A 57 16.24 6.72 -6.64
C ASP A 57 16.51 6.54 -8.16
N ARG A 58 15.59 5.89 -8.89
CA ARG A 58 15.65 5.78 -10.36
C ARG A 58 15.60 7.15 -11.03
N MET A 59 14.63 7.98 -10.67
CA MET A 59 14.48 9.33 -11.24
C MET A 59 15.71 10.21 -10.99
N MET A 60 16.26 10.15 -9.77
CA MET A 60 17.49 10.86 -9.40
C MET A 60 18.70 10.37 -10.19
N TRP A 61 18.80 9.06 -10.42
CA TRP A 61 19.86 8.47 -11.23
C TRP A 61 19.78 8.95 -12.69
N GLU A 62 18.59 8.92 -13.30
CA GLU A 62 18.36 9.41 -14.67
C GLU A 62 18.67 10.91 -14.82
N MET A 63 18.39 11.72 -13.79
CA MET A 63 18.80 13.13 -13.73
C MET A 63 20.31 13.28 -13.67
N ALA A 64 20.99 12.45 -12.87
CA ALA A 64 22.45 12.48 -12.75
C ALA A 64 23.15 12.07 -14.06
N GLN A 65 22.54 11.17 -14.84
CA GLN A 65 23.01 10.80 -16.19
C GLN A 65 22.65 11.85 -17.25
N GLY A 66 21.82 12.85 -16.92
CA GLY A 66 21.33 13.86 -17.87
C GLY A 66 20.32 13.32 -18.89
N GLU A 67 19.76 12.14 -18.66
CA GLU A 67 18.80 11.49 -19.57
C GLU A 67 17.44 12.20 -19.55
N LYS A 68 17.01 12.62 -18.35
CA LYS A 68 15.74 13.32 -18.12
C LYS A 68 15.87 14.35 -17.01
N GLN A 69 15.08 15.41 -17.12
CA GLN A 69 14.86 16.34 -16.02
C GLN A 69 13.49 16.07 -15.41
N TYR A 70 13.45 15.86 -14.10
CA TYR A 70 12.20 15.70 -13.36
C TYR A 70 11.90 16.98 -12.57
N SER A 71 10.65 17.42 -12.69
CA SER A 71 10.07 18.49 -11.90
C SER A 71 9.46 17.94 -10.61
N LYS A 72 9.11 18.84 -9.68
CA LYS A 72 8.37 18.46 -8.47
C LYS A 72 7.03 17.77 -8.80
N ASN A 73 6.38 18.13 -9.91
CA ASN A 73 5.11 17.54 -10.31
C ASN A 73 5.27 16.08 -10.73
N ASP A 74 6.38 15.70 -11.38
CA ASP A 74 6.63 14.30 -11.77
C ASP A 74 6.71 13.37 -10.55
N PHE A 75 7.28 13.85 -9.45
CA PHE A 75 7.31 13.10 -8.19
C PHE A 75 5.93 12.95 -7.56
N GLU A 76 5.08 13.98 -7.65
CA GLU A 76 3.70 13.91 -7.14
C GLU A 76 2.82 13.01 -8.01
N GLU A 77 2.97 13.05 -9.33
CA GLU A 77 2.29 12.13 -10.25
C GLU A 77 2.70 10.67 -10.01
N MET A 78 3.98 10.42 -9.77
CA MET A 78 4.47 9.08 -9.44
C MET A 78 3.91 8.58 -8.10
N LYS A 79 3.85 9.43 -7.07
CA LYS A 79 3.16 9.09 -5.80
C LYS A 79 1.69 8.79 -6.03
N ALA A 80 0.98 9.62 -6.78
CA ALA A 80 -0.42 9.44 -7.10
C ALA A 80 -0.67 8.12 -7.85
N LYS A 81 0.20 7.79 -8.81
CA LYS A 81 0.18 6.52 -9.53
C LYS A 81 0.35 5.33 -8.59
N LEU A 82 1.32 5.39 -7.67
CA LEU A 82 1.51 4.33 -6.69
C LEU A 82 0.31 4.20 -5.76
N TYR A 83 -0.31 5.30 -5.32
CA TYR A 83 -1.54 5.22 -4.53
C TYR A 83 -2.67 4.55 -5.30
N PHE A 84 -2.86 4.92 -6.56
CA PHE A 84 -3.86 4.34 -7.44
C PHE A 84 -3.65 2.83 -7.62
N GLU A 85 -2.41 2.38 -7.86
CA GLU A 85 -2.09 0.95 -7.98
C GLU A 85 -2.44 0.14 -6.71
N PHE A 86 -2.23 0.72 -5.53
CA PHE A 86 -2.62 0.05 -4.28
C PHE A 86 -4.14 0.08 -4.07
N ALA A 87 -4.80 1.17 -4.43
CA ALA A 87 -6.26 1.28 -4.35
C ALA A 87 -6.95 0.29 -5.28
N GLU A 88 -6.49 0.15 -6.53
CA GLU A 88 -7.01 -0.86 -7.47
C GLU A 88 -6.87 -2.28 -6.91
N LYS A 89 -5.72 -2.63 -6.34
CA LYS A 89 -5.50 -3.96 -5.76
C LYS A 89 -6.37 -4.23 -4.54
N LEU A 90 -6.67 -3.19 -3.77
CA LEU A 90 -7.59 -3.28 -2.63
C LEU A 90 -9.06 -3.25 -3.06
N GLU A 91 -9.34 -3.24 -4.37
CA GLU A 91 -10.68 -3.07 -4.95
C GLU A 91 -11.36 -1.76 -4.48
N ALA A 92 -10.53 -0.81 -4.01
CA ALA A 92 -10.89 0.47 -3.42
C ALA A 92 -10.92 1.60 -4.45
N SER A 93 -10.71 1.31 -5.75
CA SER A 93 -10.73 2.30 -6.83
C SER A 93 -12.13 2.72 -7.27
N GLN A 94 -13.19 2.18 -6.65
CA GLN A 94 -14.56 2.45 -7.04
C GLN A 94 -15.07 3.83 -6.60
N THR A 95 -14.52 4.39 -5.51
CA THR A 95 -14.92 5.72 -4.99
C THR A 95 -13.70 6.57 -4.61
N GLU A 96 -13.84 7.89 -4.73
CA GLU A 96 -12.79 8.84 -4.29
C GLU A 96 -12.54 8.74 -2.78
N GLU A 97 -13.57 8.45 -1.99
CA GLU A 97 -13.46 8.24 -0.54
C GLU A 97 -12.59 7.03 -0.18
N ASP A 98 -12.77 5.91 -0.88
CA ASP A 98 -11.96 4.71 -0.68
C ASP A 98 -10.49 4.95 -1.07
N MET A 99 -10.22 5.72 -2.13
CA MET A 99 -8.86 6.13 -2.50
C MET A 99 -8.20 7.03 -1.45
N VAL A 100 -8.96 7.99 -0.91
CA VAL A 100 -8.50 8.85 0.18
C VAL A 100 -8.21 8.02 1.43
N GLU A 101 -9.03 7.01 1.73
CA GLU A 101 -8.81 6.08 2.84
C GLU A 101 -7.50 5.30 2.65
N VAL A 102 -7.26 4.69 1.48
CA VAL A 102 -6.00 3.98 1.17
C VAL A 102 -4.80 4.91 1.37
N LYS A 103 -4.85 6.12 0.81
CA LYS A 103 -3.78 7.10 0.95
C LYS A 103 -3.51 7.41 2.43
N LYS A 104 -4.56 7.69 3.20
CA LYS A 104 -4.45 8.01 4.63
C LYS A 104 -3.84 6.85 5.42
N GLN A 105 -4.23 5.61 5.15
CA GLN A 105 -3.68 4.44 5.84
C GLN A 105 -2.21 4.20 5.49
N LEU A 106 -1.84 4.31 4.21
CA LEU A 106 -0.44 4.16 3.78
C LEU A 106 0.47 5.24 4.34
N GLU A 107 -0.02 6.48 4.48
CA GLU A 107 0.73 7.59 5.09
C GLU A 107 0.78 7.53 6.62
N ARG A 108 -0.28 7.02 7.29
CA ARG A 108 -0.34 6.92 8.76
C ARG A 108 0.72 5.98 9.33
N SER A 109 0.99 4.87 8.66
CA SER A 109 2.02 3.91 9.08
C SER A 109 3.46 4.40 8.87
N LYS A 110 3.67 5.63 8.37
CA LYS A 110 5.00 6.25 8.19
C LYS A 110 5.64 6.71 9.51
N ASN A 111 4.84 6.87 10.57
CA ASN A 111 5.30 7.24 11.92
C ASN A 111 4.78 6.22 12.95
N PRO A 112 5.48 5.10 13.18
CA PRO A 112 5.32 4.40 14.45
C PRO A 112 5.93 5.30 15.53
N SER A 113 5.09 5.81 16.44
CA SER A 113 5.49 6.50 17.66
C SER A 113 6.49 5.68 18.48
#